data_AF-A0A5E7XZ62-F1
#
_entry.id   AF-A0A5E7XZ62-F1
#
_cell.length_a   1.000
_cell.length_b   1.000
_cell.length_c   1.000
_cell.angle_alpha   90.00
_cell.angle_beta   90.00
_cell.angle_gamma   90.00
#
_symmetry.space_group_name_H-M   'P 1'
#
loop_
_entity.id
_entity.type
_entity.pdbx_description
1 polymer ?
#
loop_
_entity_poly.entity_id
_entity_poly.type
_entity_poly.pdbx_seq_one_letter_code
_entity_poly.pdbx_strand_id
1 'polypeptide(L)'
;MSADGGGKPASQAYWNALRKLQDAWREVFNDELEAHGSRGMERFENAIGSLKQRLRQDVAGGKRLLEVLDVQPGEDIEEVLLAWADMDDLTPKQVKAAMLREVQNRGEGRFELRAVLRAVLDVLFDDARTRRPRVGSNRHWPRLLQYLRELEEDTDWSPDGRGVRLANAGGRGPVARQPQDPGLLSILIDPDYL
;
A
#
# COMPACT_ATOMS: atom_id res chain seq x y z
N MET A 1 -2.59 4.58 -41.05
CA MET A 1 -3.10 4.73 -39.68
C MET A 1 -2.50 3.61 -38.85
N SER A 2 -1.35 3.87 -38.23
CA SER A 2 -0.61 2.86 -37.46
C SER A 2 -1.08 2.90 -36.01
N ALA A 3 -1.50 1.74 -35.51
CA ALA A 3 -1.78 1.51 -34.10
C ALA A 3 -0.45 1.44 -33.34
N ASP A 4 -0.16 2.44 -32.51
CA ASP A 4 1.14 2.57 -31.83
C ASP A 4 0.97 2.95 -30.35
N GLY A 5 0.14 2.18 -29.63
CA GLY A 5 -0.22 2.43 -28.22
C GLY A 5 0.21 1.35 -27.22
N GLY A 6 0.79 0.22 -27.65
CA GLY A 6 0.92 -0.98 -26.80
C GLY A 6 2.20 -1.12 -25.97
N GLY A 7 3.28 -0.39 -26.27
CA GLY A 7 4.62 -0.71 -25.72
C GLY A 7 5.04 0.01 -24.44
N LYS A 8 4.58 1.24 -24.22
CA LYS A 8 4.96 2.06 -23.05
C LYS A 8 4.41 1.54 -21.70
N PRO A 9 3.15 1.07 -21.60
CA PRO A 9 2.59 0.62 -20.32
C PRO A 9 3.28 -0.65 -19.81
N ALA A 10 3.57 -1.59 -20.70
CA ALA A 10 4.18 -2.87 -20.34
C ALA A 10 5.61 -2.71 -19.83
N SER A 11 6.44 -1.90 -20.50
CA SER A 11 7.83 -1.65 -20.07
C SER A 11 7.90 -0.98 -18.69
N GLN A 12 6.99 -0.04 -18.41
CA GLN A 12 6.92 0.65 -17.12
C GLN A 12 6.47 -0.29 -15.99
N ALA A 13 5.54 -1.21 -16.27
CA ALA A 13 5.12 -2.24 -15.33
C ALA A 13 6.32 -3.11 -14.86
N TYR A 14 7.18 -3.54 -15.79
CA TYR A 14 8.40 -4.30 -15.46
C TYR A 14 9.38 -3.49 -14.59
N TRP A 15 9.57 -2.20 -14.87
CA TRP A 15 10.45 -1.36 -14.05
C TRP A 15 9.89 -1.14 -12.64
N ASN A 16 8.58 -0.94 -12.52
CA ASN A 16 7.91 -0.80 -11.23
C ASN A 16 8.02 -2.12 -10.44
N ALA A 17 7.69 -3.25 -11.07
CA ALA A 17 7.81 -4.57 -10.49
C ALA A 17 9.24 -4.88 -10.02
N LEU A 18 10.25 -4.54 -10.83
CA LEU A 18 11.66 -4.70 -10.49
C LEU A 18 12.05 -3.84 -9.27
N ARG A 19 11.69 -2.56 -9.25
CA ARG A 19 11.99 -1.68 -8.11
C ARG A 19 11.37 -2.22 -6.82
N LYS A 20 10.10 -2.65 -6.88
CA LYS A 20 9.39 -3.26 -5.75
C LYS A 20 10.11 -4.51 -5.24
N LEU A 21 10.59 -5.36 -6.16
CA LEU A 21 11.36 -6.55 -5.81
C LEU A 21 12.71 -6.19 -5.16
N GLN A 22 13.42 -5.19 -5.67
CA GLN A 22 14.70 -4.73 -5.12
C GLN A 22 14.54 -4.12 -3.71
N ASP A 23 13.50 -3.33 -3.49
CA ASP A 23 13.22 -2.73 -2.17
C ASP A 23 12.93 -3.82 -1.13
N ALA A 24 12.06 -4.78 -1.48
CA ALA A 24 11.75 -5.91 -0.60
C ALA A 24 12.98 -6.80 -0.33
N TRP A 25 13.82 -7.01 -1.35
CA TRP A 25 15.07 -7.75 -1.20
C TRP A 25 16.02 -7.07 -0.22
N ARG A 26 16.21 -5.75 -0.35
CA ARG A 26 17.06 -4.98 0.54
C ARG A 26 16.54 -4.99 1.97
N GLU A 27 15.23 -4.90 2.15
CA GLU A 27 14.61 -4.98 3.49
C GLU A 27 14.89 -6.33 4.18
N VAL A 28 14.78 -7.44 3.45
CA VAL A 28 14.85 -8.79 4.05
C VAL A 28 16.27 -9.32 4.17
N PHE A 29 17.14 -9.00 3.21
CA PHE A 29 18.50 -9.55 3.14
C PHE A 29 19.59 -8.53 3.44
N ASN A 30 19.24 -7.24 3.53
CA ASN A 30 20.19 -6.14 3.69
C ASN A 30 21.31 -6.16 2.64
N ASP A 31 20.94 -6.54 1.40
CA ASP A 31 21.81 -6.70 0.25
C ASP A 31 21.16 -6.09 -1.00
N GLU A 32 21.90 -5.92 -2.09
CA GLU A 32 21.35 -5.46 -3.36
C GLU A 32 21.02 -6.63 -4.29
N LEU A 33 19.83 -6.60 -4.89
CA LEU A 33 19.47 -7.59 -5.90
C LEU A 33 20.04 -7.17 -7.25
N GLU A 34 21.03 -7.92 -7.71
CA GLU A 34 21.60 -7.78 -9.04
C GLU A 34 20.55 -8.10 -10.12
N ALA A 35 20.38 -7.16 -11.05
CA ALA A 35 19.48 -7.29 -12.19
C ALA A 35 20.22 -6.86 -13.45
N HIS A 36 20.63 -7.84 -14.26
CA HIS A 36 21.36 -7.59 -15.50
C HIS A 36 20.41 -7.52 -16.70
N GLY A 37 20.77 -6.72 -17.71
CA GLY A 37 19.99 -6.61 -18.95
C GLY A 37 19.88 -5.18 -19.44
N SER A 38 19.50 -5.05 -20.71
CA SER A 38 19.37 -3.77 -21.42
C SER A 38 17.94 -3.22 -21.38
N ARG A 39 16.96 -4.10 -21.15
CA ARG A 39 15.52 -3.78 -21.11
C ARG A 39 14.91 -4.10 -19.74
N GLY A 40 13.82 -3.42 -19.38
CA GLY A 40 13.13 -3.59 -18.09
C GLY A 40 12.64 -5.03 -17.86
N MET A 41 12.08 -5.66 -18.90
CA MET A 41 11.64 -7.07 -18.86
C MET A 41 12.81 -8.02 -18.59
N GLU A 42 13.91 -7.91 -19.34
CA GLU A 42 15.11 -8.76 -19.14
C GLU A 42 15.67 -8.64 -17.72
N ARG A 43 15.76 -7.40 -17.20
CA ARG A 43 16.23 -7.16 -15.84
C ARG A 43 15.30 -7.76 -14.79
N PHE A 44 13.99 -7.64 -15.00
CA PHE A 44 12.99 -8.22 -14.12
C PHE A 44 13.04 -9.75 -14.11
N GLU A 45 13.07 -10.40 -15.28
CA GLU A 45 13.20 -11.86 -15.39
C GLU A 45 14.49 -12.36 -14.74
N ASN A 46 15.60 -11.65 -14.92
CA ASN A 46 16.88 -11.97 -14.30
C ASN A 46 16.80 -11.88 -12.77
N ALA A 47 16.19 -10.81 -12.25
CA ALA A 47 15.94 -10.63 -10.82
C ALA A 47 15.03 -11.72 -10.24
N ILE A 48 13.99 -12.14 -10.97
CA ILE A 48 13.12 -13.28 -10.60
C ILE A 48 13.91 -14.60 -10.58
N GLY A 49 14.86 -14.78 -11.49
CA GLY A 49 15.79 -15.91 -11.49
C GLY A 49 16.62 -15.98 -10.20
N SER A 50 17.30 -14.88 -9.87
CA SER A 50 18.08 -14.74 -8.63
C SER A 50 17.23 -14.96 -7.38
N LEU A 51 16.01 -14.43 -7.39
CA LEU A 51 15.00 -14.66 -6.36
C LEU A 51 14.70 -16.14 -6.17
N LYS A 52 14.29 -16.84 -7.24
CA LYS A 52 13.95 -18.27 -7.18
C LYS A 52 15.13 -19.11 -6.69
N GLN A 53 16.36 -18.74 -7.03
CA GLN A 53 17.56 -19.40 -6.52
C GLN A 53 17.74 -19.16 -5.01
N ARG A 54 17.57 -17.92 -4.55
CA ARG A 54 17.70 -17.58 -3.12
C ARG A 54 16.62 -18.25 -2.26
N LEU A 55 15.38 -18.30 -2.74
CA LEU A 55 14.27 -19.00 -2.07
C LEU A 55 14.55 -20.49 -1.82
N ARG A 56 15.35 -21.13 -2.68
CA ARG A 56 15.79 -22.53 -2.50
C ARG A 56 16.88 -22.69 -1.45
N GLN A 57 17.70 -21.65 -1.24
CA GLN A 57 18.85 -21.67 -0.33
C GLN A 57 18.49 -21.22 1.09
N ASP A 58 17.61 -20.22 1.21
CA ASP A 58 17.16 -19.65 2.48
C ASP A 58 15.63 -19.64 2.54
N VAL A 59 15.07 -20.74 3.07
CA VAL A 59 13.62 -20.90 3.20
C VAL A 59 13.02 -19.87 4.17
N ALA A 60 13.74 -19.51 5.23
CA ALA A 60 13.23 -18.57 6.24
C ALA A 60 13.24 -17.13 5.71
N GLY A 61 14.33 -16.70 5.06
CA GLY A 61 14.39 -15.43 4.35
C GLY A 61 13.40 -15.36 3.19
N GLY A 62 13.20 -16.47 2.49
CA GLY A 62 12.20 -16.57 1.46
C GLY A 62 10.78 -16.34 1.95
N LYS A 63 10.40 -16.92 3.10
CA LYS A 63 9.10 -16.63 3.73
C LYS A 63 8.95 -15.16 4.09
N ARG A 64 9.96 -14.55 4.72
CA ARG A 64 9.93 -13.11 5.06
C ARG A 64 9.78 -12.24 3.81
N LEU A 65 10.47 -12.58 2.73
CA LEU A 65 10.35 -11.85 1.48
C LEU A 65 8.98 -11.99 0.84
N LEU A 66 8.40 -13.19 0.84
CA LEU A 66 7.02 -13.38 0.37
C LEU A 66 6.03 -12.62 1.25
N GLU A 67 6.28 -12.50 2.56
CA GLU A 67 5.47 -11.67 3.46
C GLU A 67 5.58 -10.17 3.11
N VAL A 68 6.78 -9.65 2.86
CA VAL A 68 7.02 -8.24 2.45
C VAL A 68 6.41 -7.95 1.06
N LEU A 69 6.58 -8.89 0.12
CA LEU A 69 5.98 -8.82 -1.22
C LEU A 69 4.49 -9.14 -1.23
N ASP A 70 3.95 -9.54 -0.09
CA ASP A 70 2.57 -9.92 0.10
C ASP A 70 2.08 -11.12 -0.75
N VAL A 71 2.98 -12.01 -1.15
CA VAL A 71 2.69 -13.19 -1.97
C VAL A 71 2.21 -14.35 -1.09
N GLN A 72 1.07 -14.95 -1.43
CA GLN A 72 0.50 -16.11 -0.74
C GLN A 72 1.11 -17.43 -1.22
N PRO A 73 1.05 -18.49 -0.38
CA PRO A 73 1.42 -19.83 -0.82
C PRO A 73 0.64 -20.26 -2.05
N GLY A 74 1.36 -20.59 -3.12
CA GLY A 74 0.76 -21.04 -4.40
C GLY A 74 0.51 -19.93 -5.43
N GLU A 75 0.74 -18.66 -5.09
CA GLU A 75 0.69 -17.57 -6.06
C GLU A 75 1.99 -17.46 -6.87
N ASP A 76 1.88 -17.07 -8.14
CA ASP A 76 3.04 -16.74 -8.96
C ASP A 76 3.54 -15.33 -8.61
N ILE A 77 4.75 -15.25 -8.06
CA ILE A 77 5.38 -13.99 -7.64
C ILE A 77 5.47 -12.99 -8.81
N GLU A 78 5.71 -13.47 -10.02
CA GLU A 78 5.86 -12.66 -11.22
C GLU A 78 4.53 -11.96 -11.57
N GLU A 79 3.45 -12.75 -11.62
CA GLU A 79 2.11 -12.22 -11.85
C GLU A 79 1.71 -11.23 -10.75
N VAL A 80 2.01 -11.55 -9.49
CA VAL A 80 1.70 -10.66 -8.36
C VAL A 80 2.42 -9.33 -8.50
N LEU A 81 3.71 -9.34 -8.84
CA LEU A 81 4.51 -8.13 -8.98
C LEU A 81 4.07 -7.27 -10.17
N LEU A 82 3.72 -7.89 -11.29
CA LEU A 82 3.25 -7.20 -12.50
C LEU A 82 1.82 -6.68 -12.38
N ALA A 83 0.97 -7.38 -11.63
CA ALA A 83 -0.41 -6.97 -11.35
C ALA A 83 -0.52 -6.06 -10.12
N TRP A 84 0.58 -5.66 -9.48
CA TRP A 84 0.52 -4.93 -8.22
C TRP A 84 0.16 -3.46 -8.46
N ALA A 85 -1.06 -3.08 -8.08
CA ALA A 85 -1.49 -1.69 -8.12
C ALA A 85 -0.64 -0.86 -7.15
N ASP A 86 -0.11 0.28 -7.59
CA ASP A 86 0.57 1.18 -6.67
C ASP A 86 -0.39 2.24 -6.11
N MET A 87 -0.23 2.56 -4.82
CA MET A 87 -0.88 3.73 -4.26
C MET A 87 -0.38 5.01 -4.94
N ASP A 88 0.83 4.99 -5.49
CA ASP A 88 1.40 6.11 -6.25
C ASP A 88 0.68 6.35 -7.60
N ASP A 89 -0.05 5.35 -8.10
CA ASP A 89 -0.88 5.51 -9.30
C ASP A 89 -2.22 6.23 -8.98
N LEU A 90 -2.58 6.34 -7.71
CA LEU A 90 -3.77 7.05 -7.25
C LEU A 90 -3.44 8.49 -6.89
N THR A 91 -4.27 9.43 -7.36
CA THR A 91 -4.13 10.82 -6.95
C THR A 91 -4.56 11.00 -5.49
N PRO A 92 -3.95 11.94 -4.74
CA PRO A 92 -4.37 12.26 -3.37
C PRO A 92 -5.89 12.52 -3.26
N LYS A 93 -6.46 13.21 -4.25
CA LYS A 93 -7.89 13.54 -4.31
C LYS A 93 -8.77 12.28 -4.35
N GLN A 94 -8.39 11.27 -5.13
CA GLN A 94 -9.14 10.00 -5.19
C GLN A 94 -9.13 9.29 -3.84
N VAL A 95 -7.95 9.19 -3.23
CA VAL A 95 -7.78 8.52 -1.94
C VAL A 95 -8.55 9.23 -0.83
N LYS A 96 -8.42 10.55 -0.70
CA LYS A 96 -9.15 11.34 0.31
C LYS A 96 -10.66 11.30 0.11
N ALA A 97 -11.14 11.36 -1.13
CA ALA A 97 -12.57 11.26 -1.42
C ALA A 97 -13.15 9.88 -1.01
N ALA A 98 -12.39 8.80 -1.23
CA ALA A 98 -12.78 7.46 -0.79
C ALA A 98 -12.75 7.34 0.73
N MET A 99 -11.76 7.92 1.41
CA MET A 99 -11.69 7.97 2.88
C MET A 99 -12.88 8.72 3.48
N LEU A 100 -13.19 9.92 2.98
CA LEU A 100 -14.30 10.72 3.47
C LEU A 100 -15.64 9.99 3.28
N ARG A 101 -15.85 9.37 2.11
CA ARG A 101 -17.05 8.57 1.85
C ARG A 101 -17.18 7.40 2.84
N GLU A 102 -16.10 6.66 3.09
CA GLU A 102 -16.11 5.55 4.04
C GLU A 102 -16.42 6.02 5.47
N VAL A 103 -15.85 7.16 5.88
CA VAL A 103 -16.12 7.79 7.18
C VAL A 103 -17.59 8.18 7.29
N GLN A 104 -18.14 8.84 6.27
CA GLN A 104 -19.56 9.22 6.20
C GLN A 104 -20.49 8.00 6.26
N ASN A 105 -20.15 6.91 5.58
CA ASN A 105 -20.92 5.67 5.58
C ASN A 105 -20.98 4.98 6.95
N ARG A 106 -19.94 5.15 7.78
CA ARG A 106 -19.88 4.52 9.11
C ARG A 106 -20.69 5.27 10.17
N GLY A 107 -20.84 6.57 10.02
CA GLY A 107 -21.48 7.43 11.01
C GLY A 107 -20.62 7.63 12.26
N GLU A 108 -21.25 8.11 13.33
CA GLU A 108 -20.57 8.49 14.57
C GLU A 108 -19.93 7.29 15.27
N GLY A 109 -18.73 7.52 15.82
CA GLY A 109 -18.14 6.61 16.79
C GLY A 109 -16.65 6.35 16.58
N ARG A 110 -16.21 5.20 17.09
CA ARG A 110 -14.80 4.79 17.13
C ARG A 110 -14.62 3.49 16.38
N PHE A 111 -13.73 3.48 15.39
CA PHE A 111 -13.53 2.33 14.51
C PHE A 111 -12.06 1.94 14.40
N GLU A 112 -11.80 0.64 14.26
CA GLU A 112 -10.49 0.08 13.96
C GLU A 112 -9.97 0.64 12.63
N LEU A 113 -8.81 1.30 12.63
CA LEU A 113 -8.31 2.00 11.44
C LEU A 113 -8.03 1.03 10.30
N ARG A 114 -7.53 -0.17 10.60
CA ARG A 114 -7.31 -1.21 9.58
C ARG A 114 -8.60 -1.57 8.84
N ALA A 115 -9.74 -1.66 9.54
CA ALA A 115 -11.01 -2.02 8.93
C ALA A 115 -11.52 -0.90 8.00
N VAL A 116 -11.39 0.36 8.44
CA VAL A 116 -11.74 1.54 7.64
C VAL A 116 -10.89 1.61 6.37
N LEU A 117 -9.57 1.57 6.51
CA LEU A 117 -8.66 1.63 5.36
C LEU A 117 -8.86 0.46 4.40
N ARG A 118 -9.19 -0.74 4.91
CA ARG A 118 -9.43 -1.91 4.06
C ARG A 118 -10.60 -1.67 3.12
N ALA A 119 -11.70 -1.09 3.63
CA ALA A 119 -12.87 -0.73 2.85
C ALA A 119 -12.58 0.41 1.85
N VAL A 120 -11.80 1.41 2.26
CA VAL A 120 -11.32 2.47 1.35
C VAL A 120 -10.55 1.88 0.16
N LEU A 121 -9.61 0.96 0.45
CA LEU A 121 -8.83 0.30 -0.59
C LEU A 121 -9.69 -0.66 -1.43
N ASP A 122 -10.74 -1.29 -0.87
CA ASP A 122 -11.69 -2.08 -1.66
C ASP A 122 -12.34 -1.19 -2.74
N VAL A 123 -12.84 0.00 -2.37
CA VAL A 123 -13.46 0.92 -3.33
C VAL A 123 -12.47 1.46 -4.37
N LEU A 124 -11.24 1.79 -3.96
CA LEU A 124 -10.25 2.37 -4.87
C LEU A 124 -9.72 1.37 -5.90
N PHE A 125 -9.74 0.08 -5.58
CA PHE A 125 -9.20 -0.98 -6.43
C PHE A 125 -10.27 -1.96 -6.93
N ASP A 126 -11.57 -1.67 -6.75
CA ASP A 126 -12.68 -2.55 -7.15
C ASP A 126 -12.69 -2.83 -8.67
N ASP A 127 -12.44 -1.79 -9.48
CA ASP A 127 -12.40 -1.87 -10.94
C ASP A 127 -11.04 -2.32 -11.49
N ALA A 128 -10.03 -2.37 -10.63
CA ALA A 128 -8.67 -2.59 -11.07
C ALA A 128 -8.44 -4.09 -11.20
N ARG A 129 -8.02 -4.55 -12.39
CA ARG A 129 -7.47 -5.93 -12.60
C ARG A 129 -6.18 -6.17 -11.80
N THR A 130 -5.88 -5.32 -10.84
CA THR A 130 -4.63 -5.23 -10.10
C THR A 130 -4.89 -5.55 -8.63
N ARG A 131 -3.90 -6.17 -8.01
CA ARG A 131 -4.01 -6.62 -6.62
C ARG A 131 -4.06 -5.42 -5.68
N ARG A 132 -5.14 -5.32 -4.90
CA ARG A 132 -5.30 -4.35 -3.81
C ARG A 132 -4.14 -4.43 -2.81
N PRO A 133 -3.51 -3.31 -2.43
CA PRO A 133 -2.54 -3.29 -1.33
C PRO A 133 -3.14 -3.73 0.00
N ARG A 134 -2.40 -4.49 0.82
CA ARG A 134 -2.83 -4.77 2.20
C ARG A 134 -2.73 -3.53 3.08
N VAL A 135 -3.54 -3.51 4.13
CA VAL A 135 -3.43 -2.52 5.20
C VAL A 135 -2.62 -3.12 6.34
N GLY A 136 -1.44 -2.56 6.60
CA GLY A 136 -0.52 -3.00 7.66
C GLY A 136 0.76 -2.19 7.67
N SER A 137 1.76 -2.64 8.42
CA SER A 137 3.12 -2.09 8.42
C SER A 137 3.85 -2.39 7.10
N ASN A 138 3.48 -1.70 6.04
CA ASN A 138 4.08 -1.83 4.72
C ASN A 138 4.44 -0.47 4.12
N ARG A 139 5.09 -0.48 2.96
CA ARG A 139 5.56 0.74 2.28
C ARG A 139 4.47 1.77 1.97
N HIS A 140 3.20 1.36 1.86
CA HIS A 140 2.09 2.25 1.54
C HIS A 140 1.56 2.98 2.77
N TRP A 141 1.86 2.48 3.97
CA TRP A 141 1.35 3.03 5.21
C TRP A 141 1.75 4.50 5.46
N PRO A 142 3.02 4.93 5.29
CA PRO A 142 3.39 6.34 5.46
C PRO A 142 2.55 7.29 4.60
N ARG A 143 2.22 6.88 3.38
CA ARG A 143 1.42 7.66 2.45
C ARG A 143 -0.06 7.71 2.85
N LEU A 144 -0.63 6.58 3.25
CA LEU A 144 -2.00 6.52 3.79
C LEU A 144 -2.14 7.33 5.08
N LEU A 145 -1.15 7.27 5.96
CA LEU A 145 -1.10 8.07 7.17
C LEU A 145 -1.09 9.57 6.84
N GLN A 146 -0.30 10.00 5.85
CA GLN A 146 -0.31 11.39 5.40
C GLN A 146 -1.72 11.83 4.99
N TYR A 147 -2.40 11.04 4.16
CA TYR A 147 -3.75 11.39 3.71
C TYR A 147 -4.79 11.41 4.85
N LEU A 148 -4.65 10.54 5.84
CA LEU A 148 -5.49 10.56 7.04
C LEU A 148 -5.26 11.84 7.87
N ARG A 149 -4.01 12.31 7.97
CA ARG A 149 -3.69 13.57 8.66
C ARG A 149 -4.22 14.78 7.90
N GLU A 150 -4.08 14.79 6.58
CA GLU A 150 -4.70 15.81 5.74
C GLU A 150 -6.22 15.82 5.90
N LEU A 151 -6.87 14.66 6.01
CA LEU A 151 -8.31 14.57 6.26
C LEU A 151 -8.70 15.05 7.67
N GLU A 152 -7.91 14.73 8.69
CA GLU A 152 -8.08 15.25 10.06
C GLU A 152 -7.95 16.78 10.09
N GLU A 153 -7.03 17.36 9.31
CA GLU A 153 -6.90 18.81 9.13
C GLU A 153 -8.07 19.41 8.34
N ASP A 154 -8.49 18.77 7.25
CA ASP A 154 -9.60 19.22 6.39
C ASP A 154 -10.95 19.21 7.14
N THR A 155 -11.06 18.45 8.24
CA THR A 155 -12.26 18.32 9.08
C THR A 155 -12.08 18.91 10.49
N ASP A 156 -11.01 19.69 10.72
CA ASP A 156 -10.77 20.38 11.99
C ASP A 156 -11.45 21.76 12.00
N TRP A 157 -12.54 21.88 12.76
CA TRP A 157 -13.28 23.12 12.96
C TRP A 157 -13.02 23.72 14.35
N SER A 158 -11.86 23.45 14.95
CA SER A 158 -11.52 23.92 16.30
C SER A 158 -11.77 25.44 16.46
N PRO A 159 -12.44 25.88 17.55
CA PRO A 159 -12.77 25.10 18.74
C PRO A 159 -14.09 24.32 18.68
N ASP A 160 -14.87 24.46 17.60
CA ASP A 160 -16.25 23.96 17.55
C ASP A 160 -16.32 22.43 17.52
N GLY A 161 -15.40 21.76 16.82
CA GLY A 161 -15.33 20.29 16.79
C GLY A 161 -14.40 19.77 15.71
N ARG A 162 -14.35 18.44 15.54
CA ARG A 162 -13.51 17.76 14.54
C ARG A 162 -14.22 16.56 13.94
N GLY A 163 -14.33 16.51 12.62
CA GLY A 163 -15.06 15.44 11.95
C GLY A 163 -14.31 14.11 11.99
N VAL A 164 -13.00 14.13 11.73
CA VAL A 164 -12.14 12.96 11.79
C VAL A 164 -10.99 13.19 12.75
N ARG A 165 -10.69 12.20 13.59
CA ARG A 165 -9.50 12.23 14.44
C ARG A 165 -8.86 10.86 14.61
N LEU A 166 -7.53 10.82 14.54
CA LEU A 166 -6.77 9.61 14.87
C LEU A 166 -6.63 9.44 16.39
N ALA A 167 -6.77 8.20 16.86
CA ALA A 167 -6.57 7.81 18.26
C ALA A 167 -5.80 6.49 18.35
N ASN A 168 -5.09 6.25 19.45
CA ASN A 168 -4.50 4.93 19.72
C ASN A 168 -5.62 3.90 19.87
N ALA A 169 -5.43 2.64 19.46
CA ALA A 169 -6.43 1.58 19.57
C ALA A 169 -6.94 1.36 21.01
N GLY A 170 -6.09 1.55 22.03
CA GLY A 170 -6.47 1.51 23.44
C GLY A 170 -7.17 2.78 23.97
N GLY A 171 -7.30 3.82 23.14
CA GLY A 171 -8.09 5.04 23.41
C GLY A 171 -7.47 6.03 24.38
N ARG A 172 -6.23 5.79 24.81
CA ARG A 172 -5.51 6.64 25.76
C ARG A 172 -4.22 7.18 25.16
N GLY A 173 -3.86 8.38 25.60
CA GLY A 173 -2.59 9.03 25.26
C GLY A 173 -2.55 9.65 23.85
N PRO A 174 -1.49 10.41 23.55
CA PRO A 174 -1.26 10.97 22.23
C PRO A 174 -0.95 9.86 21.22
N VAL A 175 -1.41 10.03 19.98
CA VAL A 175 -0.98 9.18 18.86
C VAL A 175 0.46 9.55 18.51
N ALA A 176 1.31 8.53 18.29
CA ALA A 176 2.67 8.75 17.82
C ALA A 176 2.68 9.63 16.54
N ARG A 177 3.75 10.39 16.32
CA ARG A 177 3.87 11.21 15.10
C ARG A 177 3.97 10.34 13.84
N GLN A 178 4.69 9.23 13.94
CA GLN A 178 4.88 8.24 12.88
C GLN A 178 4.62 6.84 13.46
N PRO A 179 3.35 6.45 13.67
CA PRO A 179 3.00 5.09 14.07
C PRO A 179 3.49 4.11 13.00
N GLN A 180 4.03 2.97 13.43
CA GLN A 180 4.59 1.97 12.50
C GLN A 180 3.51 1.07 11.89
N ASP A 181 2.33 0.99 12.51
CA ASP A 181 1.28 0.05 12.11
C ASP A 181 -0.11 0.69 12.26
N PRO A 182 -0.96 0.68 11.22
CA PRO A 182 -2.35 1.12 11.33
C PRO A 182 -3.17 0.31 12.33
N GLY A 183 -2.77 -0.92 12.66
CA GLY A 183 -3.45 -1.78 13.63
C GLY A 183 -3.33 -1.33 15.08
N LEU A 184 -2.44 -0.38 15.35
CA LEU A 184 -2.30 0.24 16.68
C LEU A 184 -3.21 1.46 16.84
N LEU A 185 -4.04 1.76 15.83
CA LEU A 185 -4.82 2.98 15.74
C LEU A 185 -6.30 2.70 15.52
N SER A 186 -7.09 3.67 15.95
CA SER A 186 -8.50 3.81 15.68
C SER A 186 -8.78 5.20 15.10
N ILE A 187 -9.87 5.32 14.36
CA ILE A 187 -10.41 6.58 13.88
C ILE A 187 -11.66 6.93 14.70
N LEU A 188 -11.75 8.18 15.13
CA LEU A 188 -12.92 8.78 15.75
C LEU A 188 -13.64 9.61 14.68
N ILE A 189 -14.96 9.47 14.62
CA ILE A 189 -15.82 10.09 13.62
C ILE A 189 -16.91 10.87 14.34
N ASP A 190 -17.01 12.16 14.02
CA ASP A 190 -18.09 13.06 14.42
C ASP A 190 -18.76 13.61 13.14
N PRO A 191 -19.94 13.10 12.77
CA PRO A 191 -20.60 13.48 11.51
C PRO A 191 -20.98 14.95 11.39
N ASP A 192 -21.11 15.67 12.51
CA ASP A 192 -21.52 17.08 12.51
C ASP A 192 -20.45 18.02 11.92
N TYR A 193 -19.23 17.50 11.73
CA TYR A 193 -18.04 18.24 11.31
C TYR A 193 -17.36 17.64 10.05
N LEU A 194 -18.06 16.78 9.30
CA LEU A 194 -17.59 16.14 8.05
C LEU A 194 -17.90 16.92 6.78
#